data_AF-A0A841VU12-F1
#
_entry.id   AF-A0A841VU12-F1
#
_cell.length_a   1.000
_cell.length_b   1.000
_cell.length_c   1.000
_cell.angle_alpha   90.00
_cell.angle_beta   90.00
_cell.angle_gamma   90.00
#
_symmetry.space_group_name_H-M   'P 1'
#
loop_
_entity.id
_entity.type
_entity.pdbx_description
1 polymer ?
#
loop_
_entity_poly.entity_id
_entity_poly.type
_entity_poly.pdbx_seq_one_letter_code
_entity_poly.pdbx_strand_id
1 'polypeptide(L)'
;MYGIPIVLAVGDTTYLDYKKILEKRDDYGPTGNGGNGLILHTSLALDPDFGQPLGLLWEKLWHRQHKPSPPPGETSTSKKKRLKKERLIAKNRAFKEKESYRWVEAFQKVNKLFKGLEMPDGGLLTRVIHVFDREGDIAEVFALQRKNKNTGVVVRAAHNRCLSEENSYLWEYVTSQEVQFIKEVELPETKKRKERTATLEIRYCPVSINPPSRLKKSGNFNVYALFATEINVPDGCEPVTWMLLTSELVTTQAEASQILRWYTYRWRIEEYHKILKSGCKAENYRLAGESMSTMLGFLTVIAAQLLRMTYLHRNSPHSSAELVLTKIQMDVLLASTPPKQKKQIQLTVDWAIRAIARLGGYLEHRKNSPIGIQVLWRGWLELESLCQGWL
;
A
#
# COMPACT_ATOMS: atom_id res chain seq x y z
N MET A 1 3.88 22.48 17.08
CA MET A 1 3.58 21.52 16.00
C MET A 1 3.08 20.27 16.69
N TYR A 2 1.76 20.11 16.84
CA TYR A 2 1.23 18.87 17.43
C TYR A 2 1.46 17.77 16.38
N GLY A 3 2.36 16.84 16.67
CA GLY A 3 2.68 15.73 15.77
C GLY A 3 1.41 14.91 15.48
N ILE A 4 1.39 14.22 14.33
CA ILE A 4 0.30 13.30 14.02
C ILE A 4 0.42 12.13 15.01
N PRO A 5 -0.59 11.87 15.86
CA PRO A 5 -0.48 10.89 16.93
C PRO A 5 -0.45 9.44 16.41
N ILE A 6 -1.04 9.20 15.24
CA ILE A 6 -1.09 7.90 14.58
C ILE A 6 -0.74 8.04 13.10
N VAL A 7 0.12 7.17 12.58
CA VAL A 7 0.39 7.04 11.15
C VAL A 7 0.07 5.63 10.68
N LEU A 8 -0.65 5.51 9.58
CA LEU A 8 -0.88 4.22 8.93
C LEU A 8 0.30 3.91 8.00
N ALA A 9 0.95 2.77 8.20
CA ALA A 9 2.00 2.24 7.33
C ALA A 9 1.38 1.16 6.43
N VAL A 10 0.87 1.58 5.27
CA VAL A 10 0.23 0.68 4.30
C VAL A 10 1.32 -0.05 3.50
N GLY A 11 1.36 -1.37 3.59
CA GLY A 11 2.34 -2.20 2.89
C GLY A 11 1.75 -2.97 1.71
N ASP A 12 2.47 -3.03 0.59
CA ASP A 12 2.09 -3.86 -0.57
C ASP A 12 3.29 -4.11 -1.52
N THR A 13 3.15 -5.06 -2.43
CA THR A 13 4.16 -5.43 -3.43
C THR A 13 3.64 -5.22 -4.85
N THR A 14 4.49 -4.63 -5.69
CA THR A 14 4.28 -4.53 -7.12
C THR A 14 5.43 -5.13 -7.91
N TYR A 15 5.14 -5.55 -9.14
CA TYR A 15 6.10 -6.09 -10.11
C TYR A 15 6.32 -5.06 -11.22
N LEU A 16 7.57 -4.74 -11.52
CA LEU A 16 7.96 -3.87 -12.63
C LEU A 16 8.48 -4.75 -13.75
N ASP A 17 7.76 -4.81 -14.88
CA ASP A 17 8.12 -5.71 -16.00
C ASP A 17 9.06 -5.03 -17.00
N TYR A 18 10.24 -5.63 -17.18
CA TYR A 18 11.29 -5.19 -18.09
C TYR A 18 11.63 -6.28 -19.11
N LYS A 19 10.71 -7.21 -19.40
CA LYS A 19 10.91 -8.34 -20.33
C LYS A 19 11.54 -7.98 -21.67
N LYS A 20 11.30 -6.76 -22.17
CA LYS A 20 11.84 -6.27 -23.45
C LYS A 20 13.32 -5.91 -23.39
N ILE A 21 13.92 -5.81 -22.20
CA ILE A 21 15.35 -5.58 -22.02
C ILE A 21 16.06 -6.93 -22.13
N LEU A 22 16.77 -7.13 -23.24
CA LEU A 22 17.50 -8.37 -23.52
C LEU A 22 18.96 -8.32 -23.04
N GLU A 23 19.56 -7.13 -23.03
CA GLU A 23 20.88 -6.89 -22.47
C GLU A 23 20.85 -6.94 -20.94
N LYS A 24 21.89 -7.50 -20.31
CA LYS A 24 21.98 -7.64 -18.84
C LYS A 24 20.69 -8.21 -18.22
N ARG A 25 20.07 -9.18 -18.90
CA ARG A 25 18.81 -9.81 -18.48
C ARG A 25 18.90 -10.45 -17.09
N ASP A 26 20.10 -10.82 -16.67
CA ASP A 26 20.39 -11.41 -15.36
C ASP A 26 20.30 -10.40 -14.20
N ASP A 27 20.37 -9.09 -14.47
CA ASP A 27 20.09 -8.02 -13.49
C ASP A 27 18.58 -7.89 -13.20
N TYR A 28 17.77 -8.64 -13.93
CA TYR A 28 16.32 -8.76 -13.79
C TYR A 28 15.95 -10.20 -13.48
N GLY A 29 14.71 -10.44 -13.07
CA GLY A 29 14.31 -11.78 -12.66
C GLY A 29 12.86 -12.14 -12.93
N PRO A 30 12.51 -13.43 -12.88
CA PRO A 30 11.16 -13.88 -13.18
C PRO A 30 10.10 -13.25 -12.26
N THR A 31 9.14 -12.53 -12.83
CA THR A 31 8.02 -11.93 -12.08
C THR A 31 6.76 -12.80 -12.08
N GLY A 32 6.72 -13.82 -12.95
CA GLY A 32 5.55 -14.68 -13.17
C GLY A 32 4.99 -14.51 -14.58
N ASN A 33 4.19 -15.47 -15.07
CA ASN A 33 3.56 -15.43 -16.41
C ASN A 33 4.51 -15.07 -17.59
N GLY A 34 5.79 -15.46 -17.47
CA GLY A 34 6.81 -15.17 -18.50
C GLY A 34 7.31 -13.73 -18.54
N GLY A 35 7.03 -12.91 -17.52
CA GLY A 35 7.63 -11.59 -17.29
C GLY A 35 9.03 -11.69 -16.69
N ASN A 36 9.83 -10.64 -16.87
CA ASN A 36 11.19 -10.54 -16.35
C ASN A 36 11.48 -9.12 -15.90
N GLY A 37 11.77 -8.90 -14.64
CA GLY A 37 11.92 -7.55 -14.11
C GLY A 37 12.22 -7.52 -12.62
N LEU A 38 11.71 -6.47 -11.96
CA LEU A 38 11.99 -6.17 -10.55
C LEU A 38 10.72 -6.33 -9.71
N ILE A 39 10.92 -6.56 -8.42
CA ILE A 39 9.88 -6.61 -7.40
C ILE A 39 10.15 -5.46 -6.44
N LEU A 40 9.14 -4.63 -6.22
CA LEU A 40 9.17 -3.50 -5.31
C LEU A 40 8.14 -3.74 -4.20
N HIS A 41 8.58 -3.77 -2.95
CA HIS A 41 7.69 -3.72 -1.80
C HIS A 41 7.83 -2.36 -1.14
N THR A 42 6.70 -1.72 -0.89
CA THR A 42 6.63 -0.33 -0.42
C THR A 42 5.80 -0.27 0.86
N SER A 43 6.21 0.60 1.78
CA SER A 43 5.43 1.02 2.94
C SER A 43 5.12 2.51 2.80
N LEU A 44 3.84 2.83 2.57
CA LEU A 44 3.32 4.18 2.34
C LEU A 44 2.71 4.71 3.64
N ALA A 45 3.13 5.91 4.07
CA ALA A 45 2.52 6.61 5.20
C ALA A 45 1.23 7.30 4.77
N LEU A 46 0.15 7.04 5.52
CA LEU A 46 -1.11 7.76 5.41
C LEU A 46 -1.52 8.34 6.76
N ASP A 47 -2.21 9.47 6.70
CA ASP A 47 -3.01 10.00 7.80
C ASP A 47 -4.20 9.07 8.12
N PRO A 48 -4.49 8.81 9.42
CA PRO A 48 -5.56 7.92 9.85
C PRO A 48 -6.98 8.45 9.64
N ASP A 49 -7.16 9.77 9.51
CA ASP A 49 -8.49 10.38 9.48
C ASP A 49 -9.08 10.31 8.08
N PHE A 50 -8.35 10.82 7.08
CA PHE A 50 -8.81 10.95 5.69
C PHE A 50 -8.03 10.07 4.71
N GLY A 51 -7.07 9.29 5.18
CA GLY A 51 -6.21 8.48 4.32
C GLY A 51 -5.35 9.34 3.39
N GLN A 52 -5.02 10.56 3.82
CA GLN A 52 -4.17 11.49 3.09
C GLN A 52 -2.74 10.90 3.04
N PRO A 53 -2.18 10.66 1.85
CA PRO A 53 -0.78 10.28 1.71
C PRO A 53 0.15 11.33 2.29
N LEU A 54 1.07 10.88 3.14
CA LEU A 54 2.09 11.70 3.79
C LEU A 54 3.44 11.54 3.10
N GLY A 55 3.76 10.33 2.63
CA GLY A 55 5.02 10.03 1.94
C GLY A 55 5.42 8.56 2.05
N LEU A 56 6.62 8.22 1.58
CA LEU A 56 7.18 6.87 1.68
C LEU A 56 7.88 6.69 3.03
N LEU A 57 7.64 5.57 3.70
CA LEU A 57 8.36 5.19 4.92
C LEU A 57 9.53 4.26 4.62
N TRP A 58 9.33 3.31 3.71
CA TRP A 58 10.33 2.30 3.39
C TRP A 58 10.03 1.65 2.04
N GLU A 59 11.09 1.28 1.32
CA GLU A 59 10.98 0.49 0.10
C GLU A 59 12.08 -0.58 0.05
N LYS A 60 11.77 -1.68 -0.65
CA LYS A 60 12.74 -2.72 -0.99
C LYS A 60 12.56 -3.12 -2.44
N LEU A 61 13.66 -3.05 -3.19
CA LEU A 61 13.75 -3.47 -4.58
C LEU A 61 14.62 -4.73 -4.68
N TRP A 62 14.15 -5.75 -5.39
CA TRP A 62 14.95 -6.95 -5.68
C TRP A 62 14.45 -7.65 -6.95
N HIS A 63 15.17 -8.68 -7.39
CA HIS A 63 14.70 -9.59 -8.44
C HIS A 63 14.85 -11.04 -7.99
N ARG A 64 14.07 -11.95 -8.58
CA ARG A 64 14.20 -13.39 -8.34
C ARG A 64 15.35 -13.94 -9.17
N GLN A 65 16.10 -14.88 -8.60
CA GLN A 65 17.10 -15.62 -9.36
C GLN A 65 16.44 -16.50 -10.42
N HIS A 66 17.04 -16.56 -11.61
CA HIS A 66 16.63 -17.47 -12.66
C HIS A 66 16.80 -18.92 -12.19
N LYS A 67 15.78 -19.74 -12.39
CA LYS A 67 15.92 -21.17 -12.12
C LYS A 67 16.74 -21.82 -13.24
N PRO A 68 17.65 -22.76 -12.92
CA PRO A 68 18.36 -23.50 -13.93
C PRO A 68 17.36 -24.26 -14.83
N SER A 69 17.67 -24.31 -16.13
CA SER A 69 16.88 -25.07 -17.08
C SER A 69 16.79 -26.54 -16.68
N PRO A 70 15.65 -27.22 -16.91
CA PRO A 70 15.55 -28.65 -16.72
C PRO A 70 16.62 -29.39 -17.54
N PRO A 71 17.14 -30.54 -17.07
CA PRO A 71 18.06 -31.36 -17.84
C PRO A 71 17.46 -31.77 -19.20
N PRO A 72 18.24 -31.81 -20.29
CA PRO A 72 17.78 -32.34 -21.57
C PRO A 72 17.26 -33.77 -21.42
N GLY A 73 16.10 -34.08 -22.02
CA GLY A 73 15.51 -35.42 -21.96
C GLY A 73 14.92 -35.83 -20.60
N GLU A 74 14.67 -34.88 -19.69
CA GLU A 74 14.11 -35.18 -18.36
C GLU A 74 12.76 -35.92 -18.45
N THR A 75 12.72 -37.14 -17.91
CA THR A 75 11.49 -37.93 -17.82
C THR A 75 10.52 -37.36 -16.77
N SER A 76 9.22 -37.67 -16.90
CA SER A 76 8.20 -37.24 -15.93
C SER A 76 8.52 -37.64 -14.48
N THR A 77 9.09 -38.83 -14.29
CA THR A 77 9.49 -39.33 -12.97
C THR A 77 10.66 -38.53 -12.39
N SER A 78 11.69 -38.24 -13.19
CA SER A 78 12.83 -37.42 -12.77
C SER A 78 12.40 -35.99 -12.43
N LYS A 79 11.50 -35.40 -13.24
CA LYS A 79 10.89 -34.09 -12.99
C LYS A 79 10.17 -34.05 -11.65
N LYS A 80 9.34 -35.05 -11.34
CA LYS A 80 8.64 -35.14 -10.04
C LYS A 80 9.63 -35.20 -8.87
N LYS A 81 10.69 -36.01 -8.98
CA LYS A 81 11.74 -36.12 -7.94
C LYS A 81 12.47 -34.79 -7.73
N ARG A 82 12.88 -34.11 -8.80
CA ARG A 82 13.54 -32.79 -8.74
C ARG A 82 12.65 -31.74 -8.08
N LEU A 83 11.40 -31.61 -8.53
CA LEU A 83 10.44 -30.66 -7.94
C LEU A 83 10.16 -30.95 -6.46
N LYS A 84 10.11 -32.23 -6.05
CA LYS A 84 9.99 -32.62 -4.64
C LYS A 84 11.20 -32.16 -3.82
N LYS A 85 12.42 -32.35 -4.34
CA LYS A 85 13.67 -31.88 -3.71
C LYS A 85 13.69 -30.35 -3.59
N GLU A 86 13.34 -29.63 -4.65
CA GLU A 86 13.25 -28.16 -4.63
C GLU A 86 12.24 -27.66 -3.58
N ARG A 87 11.06 -28.27 -3.49
CA ARG A 87 10.04 -27.93 -2.48
C ARG A 87 10.55 -28.17 -1.06
N LEU A 88 11.29 -29.26 -0.83
CA LEU A 88 11.87 -29.57 0.48
C LEU A 88 12.93 -28.53 0.87
N ILE A 89 13.83 -28.15 -0.05
CA ILE A 89 14.82 -27.10 0.15
C ILE A 89 14.14 -25.77 0.48
N ALA A 90 13.13 -25.38 -0.32
CA ALA A 90 12.39 -24.13 -0.11
C ALA A 90 11.63 -24.12 1.24
N LYS A 91 11.09 -25.26 1.66
CA LYS A 91 10.40 -25.41 2.95
C LYS A 91 11.36 -25.20 4.13
N ASN A 92 12.54 -25.83 4.07
CA ASN A 92 13.55 -25.83 5.12
C ASN A 92 14.39 -24.55 5.19
N ARG A 93 14.29 -23.69 4.17
CA ARG A 93 14.95 -22.38 4.16
C ARG A 93 14.57 -21.56 5.40
N ALA A 94 15.56 -20.85 5.97
CA ALA A 94 15.31 -19.91 7.05
C ALA A 94 14.26 -18.88 6.63
N PHE A 95 13.37 -18.49 7.55
CA PHE A 95 12.26 -17.59 7.21
C PHE A 95 12.74 -16.25 6.66
N LYS A 96 13.86 -15.72 7.17
CA LYS A 96 14.48 -14.47 6.70
C LYS A 96 14.87 -14.47 5.21
N GLU A 97 15.12 -15.64 4.64
CA GLU A 97 15.54 -15.79 3.24
C GLU A 97 14.35 -16.09 2.31
N LYS A 98 13.13 -16.14 2.85
CA LYS A 98 11.89 -16.29 2.07
C LYS A 98 11.40 -14.92 1.65
N GLU A 99 10.82 -14.83 0.46
CA GLU A 99 10.29 -13.56 -0.07
C GLU A 99 9.21 -12.96 0.85
N SER A 100 8.44 -13.80 1.55
CA SER A 100 7.45 -13.36 2.54
C SER A 100 8.04 -12.63 3.74
N TYR A 101 9.36 -12.71 3.98
CA TYR A 101 10.03 -11.91 5.01
C TYR A 101 9.92 -10.40 4.78
N ARG A 102 9.66 -9.94 3.54
CA ARG A 102 9.52 -8.53 3.20
C ARG A 102 8.56 -7.76 4.13
N TRP A 103 7.46 -8.38 4.55
CA TRP A 103 6.48 -7.79 5.47
C TRP A 103 7.05 -7.58 6.87
N VAL A 104 7.81 -8.55 7.35
CA VAL A 104 8.50 -8.50 8.65
C VAL A 104 9.64 -7.50 8.61
N GLU A 105 10.37 -7.45 7.51
CA GLU A 105 11.41 -6.46 7.29
C GLU A 105 10.85 -5.04 7.23
N ALA A 106 9.75 -4.81 6.48
CA ALA A 106 9.05 -3.53 6.44
C ALA A 106 8.65 -3.09 7.86
N PHE A 107 8.01 -3.98 8.61
CA PHE A 107 7.60 -3.74 9.99
C PHE A 107 8.79 -3.29 10.87
N GLN A 108 9.91 -4.02 10.82
CA GLN A 108 11.11 -3.70 11.59
C GLN A 108 11.75 -2.37 11.18
N LYS A 109 11.89 -2.14 9.86
CA LYS A 109 12.56 -0.96 9.32
C LYS A 109 11.76 0.30 9.65
N VAL A 110 10.45 0.27 9.41
CA VAL A 110 9.56 1.37 9.76
C VAL A 110 9.58 1.63 11.26
N ASN A 111 9.39 0.61 12.12
CA ASN A 111 9.40 0.84 13.57
C ASN A 111 10.74 1.42 14.05
N LYS A 112 11.87 1.05 13.42
CA LYS A 112 13.17 1.65 13.74
C LYS A 112 13.21 3.16 13.44
N LEU A 113 12.55 3.64 12.40
CA LEU A 113 12.46 5.08 12.08
C LEU A 113 11.74 5.86 13.19
N PHE A 114 10.70 5.27 13.79
CA PHE A 114 9.88 5.93 14.80
C PHE A 114 10.42 5.78 16.24
N LYS A 115 11.39 4.89 16.49
CA LYS A 115 12.04 4.76 17.81
C LYS A 115 12.72 6.04 18.28
N GLY A 116 13.20 6.89 17.37
CA GLY A 116 13.84 8.16 17.73
C GLY A 116 12.87 9.29 18.08
N LEU A 117 11.56 9.06 17.98
CA LEU A 117 10.50 10.05 18.24
C LEU A 117 9.90 9.87 19.64
N GLU A 118 10.70 9.36 20.57
CA GLU A 118 10.37 9.26 22.00
C GLU A 118 10.29 10.67 22.61
N MET A 119 9.21 10.94 23.32
CA MET A 119 9.03 12.14 24.12
C MET A 119 9.95 12.07 25.35
N PRO A 120 10.45 13.22 25.85
CA PRO A 120 11.31 13.27 27.04
C PRO A 120 10.68 12.68 28.30
N ASP A 121 9.35 12.58 28.37
CA ASP A 121 8.57 12.01 29.49
C ASP A 121 8.19 10.53 29.29
N GLY A 122 8.74 9.86 28.27
CA GLY A 122 8.54 8.43 28.02
C GLY A 122 7.29 8.09 27.19
N GLY A 123 6.55 9.08 26.68
CA GLY A 123 5.57 8.88 25.60
C GLY A 123 6.24 8.72 24.23
N LEU A 124 5.49 8.33 23.19
CA LEU A 124 5.92 8.57 21.81
C LEU A 124 5.13 9.74 21.23
N LEU A 125 5.78 10.51 20.35
CA LEU A 125 5.10 11.52 19.56
C LEU A 125 4.10 10.91 18.55
N THR A 126 4.37 9.69 18.06
CA THR A 126 3.57 9.04 17.02
C THR A 126 3.56 7.50 17.16
N ARG A 127 2.38 6.89 17.08
CA ARG A 127 2.16 5.43 16.98
C ARG A 127 2.01 5.00 15.51
N VAL A 128 2.56 3.85 15.14
CA VAL A 128 2.50 3.35 13.75
C VAL A 128 1.61 2.12 13.63
N ILE A 129 0.59 2.17 12.79
CA ILE A 129 -0.31 1.04 12.51
C ILE A 129 0.01 0.47 11.13
N HIS A 130 0.52 -0.76 11.08
CA HIS A 130 0.83 -1.46 9.83
C HIS A 130 -0.44 -2.05 9.22
N VAL A 131 -0.79 -1.63 8.00
CA VAL A 131 -2.00 -2.09 7.31
C VAL A 131 -1.59 -2.99 6.14
N PHE A 132 -1.85 -4.29 6.26
CA PHE A 132 -1.42 -5.30 5.30
C PHE A 132 -2.59 -6.12 4.74
N ASP A 133 -2.42 -6.58 3.50
CA ASP A 133 -3.38 -7.46 2.84
C ASP A 133 -3.24 -8.93 3.30
N ARG A 134 -3.83 -9.85 2.54
CA ARG A 134 -3.77 -11.29 2.80
C ARG A 134 -2.35 -11.86 2.79
N GLU A 135 -1.44 -11.31 1.99
CA GLU A 135 -0.06 -11.79 1.97
C GLU A 135 0.72 -11.39 3.23
N GLY A 136 0.27 -10.34 3.92
CA GLY A 136 0.80 -9.91 5.21
C GLY A 136 0.30 -10.70 6.42
N ASP A 137 -0.60 -11.68 6.24
CA ASP A 137 -1.08 -12.59 7.31
C ASP A 137 0.01 -13.58 7.75
N ILE A 138 1.05 -13.04 8.39
CA ILE A 138 2.27 -13.75 8.75
C ILE A 138 2.42 -13.77 10.27
N ALA A 139 2.63 -14.96 10.84
CA ALA A 139 2.73 -15.13 12.30
C ALA A 139 3.85 -14.29 12.94
N GLU A 140 4.97 -14.10 12.22
CA GLU A 140 6.09 -13.26 12.64
C GLU A 140 5.71 -11.78 12.77
N VAL A 141 4.74 -11.27 12.00
CA VAL A 141 4.23 -9.89 12.14
C VAL A 141 3.54 -9.73 13.49
N PHE A 142 2.65 -10.64 13.87
CA PHE A 142 1.99 -10.63 15.18
C PHE A 142 2.98 -10.83 16.33
N ALA A 143 3.97 -11.72 16.17
CA ALA A 143 5.02 -11.92 17.17
C ALA A 143 5.90 -10.68 17.37
N LEU A 144 6.17 -9.91 16.31
CA LEU A 144 6.87 -8.63 16.42
C LEU A 144 5.99 -7.55 17.04
N GLN A 145 4.73 -7.44 16.63
CA GLN A 145 3.79 -6.48 17.20
C GLN A 145 3.70 -6.63 18.72
N ARG A 146 3.57 -7.86 19.23
CA ARG A 146 3.57 -8.14 20.68
C ARG A 146 4.80 -7.62 21.44
N LYS A 147 5.95 -7.51 20.77
CA LYS A 147 7.22 -7.06 21.38
C LYS A 147 7.41 -5.54 21.33
N ASN A 148 6.55 -4.82 20.61
CA ASN A 148 6.68 -3.39 20.40
C ASN A 148 5.40 -2.71 20.88
N LYS A 149 5.48 -1.92 21.96
CA LYS A 149 4.31 -1.26 22.58
C LYS A 149 3.66 -0.18 21.70
N ASN A 150 4.44 0.34 20.75
CA ASN A 150 4.15 1.58 20.05
C ASN A 150 3.78 1.38 18.58
N THR A 151 3.31 0.18 18.26
CA THR A 151 2.94 -0.22 16.93
C THR A 151 1.73 -1.12 16.98
N GLY A 152 0.88 -0.98 15.97
CA GLY A 152 -0.25 -1.84 15.77
C GLY A 152 -0.25 -2.46 14.40
N VAL A 153 -1.22 -3.35 14.19
CA VAL A 153 -1.45 -4.02 12.90
C VAL A 153 -2.93 -4.02 12.57
N VAL A 154 -3.25 -3.94 11.28
CA VAL A 154 -4.53 -4.30 10.68
C VAL A 154 -4.20 -5.18 9.48
N VAL A 155 -4.49 -6.47 9.58
CA VAL A 155 -4.11 -7.46 8.57
C VAL A 155 -5.35 -8.20 8.10
N ARG A 156 -5.55 -8.31 6.79
CA ARG A 156 -6.61 -9.18 6.27
C ARG A 156 -6.20 -10.63 6.39
N ALA A 157 -6.98 -11.42 7.11
CA ALA A 157 -6.69 -12.83 7.32
C ALA A 157 -6.76 -13.61 5.99
N ALA A 158 -5.80 -14.51 5.82
CA ALA A 158 -5.68 -15.46 4.72
C ALA A 158 -5.72 -16.91 5.22
N HIS A 159 -5.39 -17.14 6.49
CA HIS A 159 -5.27 -18.47 7.08
C HIS A 159 -6.33 -18.70 8.15
N ASN A 160 -7.08 -19.82 8.05
CA ASN A 160 -7.97 -20.25 9.11
C ASN A 160 -7.16 -20.72 10.34
N ARG A 161 -6.80 -19.76 11.19
CA ARG A 161 -5.90 -19.94 12.33
C ARG A 161 -6.61 -20.64 13.47
N CYS A 162 -5.93 -21.57 14.13
CA CYS A 162 -6.44 -22.21 15.35
C CYS A 162 -6.42 -21.21 16.51
N LEU A 163 -7.49 -21.17 17.30
CA LEU A 163 -7.61 -20.33 18.48
C LEU A 163 -7.35 -21.14 19.75
N SER A 164 -6.85 -20.50 20.80
CA SER A 164 -6.37 -21.20 22.00
C SER A 164 -7.43 -21.45 23.07
N GLU A 165 -8.44 -20.60 23.19
CA GLU A 165 -9.41 -20.65 24.30
C GLU A 165 -10.72 -21.35 23.88
N GLU A 166 -11.03 -21.32 22.60
CA GLU A 166 -12.33 -21.65 22.04
C GLU A 166 -12.39 -23.06 21.43
N ASN A 167 -11.27 -23.80 21.46
CA ASN A 167 -11.08 -25.09 20.75
C ASN A 167 -11.66 -25.07 19.31
N SER A 168 -11.49 -23.95 18.62
CA SER A 168 -12.08 -23.69 17.31
C SER A 168 -11.07 -23.00 16.39
N TYR A 169 -11.50 -22.71 15.17
CA TYR A 169 -10.74 -21.97 14.17
C TYR A 169 -11.34 -20.60 13.93
N LEU A 170 -10.50 -19.65 13.52
CA LEU A 170 -10.82 -18.24 13.37
C LEU A 170 -12.13 -17.97 12.62
N TRP A 171 -12.36 -18.59 11.47
CA TRP A 171 -13.59 -18.34 10.70
C TRP A 171 -14.83 -18.89 11.38
N GLU A 172 -14.74 -20.09 11.93
CA GLU A 172 -15.87 -20.76 12.58
C GLU A 172 -16.31 -19.97 13.82
N TYR A 173 -15.34 -19.64 14.68
CA TYR A 173 -15.61 -18.89 15.90
C TYR A 173 -16.14 -17.48 15.64
N VAL A 174 -15.52 -16.71 14.73
CA VAL A 174 -15.93 -15.33 14.48
C VAL A 174 -17.27 -15.26 13.75
N THR A 175 -17.57 -16.22 12.87
CA THR A 175 -18.86 -16.26 12.16
C THR A 175 -20.01 -16.65 13.09
N SER A 176 -19.75 -17.43 14.15
CA SER A 176 -20.77 -17.77 15.15
C SER A 176 -21.08 -16.65 16.14
N GLN A 177 -20.29 -15.58 16.17
CA GLN A 177 -20.58 -14.41 17.01
C GLN A 177 -21.81 -13.65 16.52
N GLU A 178 -22.48 -12.99 17.47
CA GLU A 178 -23.61 -12.12 17.17
C GLU A 178 -23.21 -10.95 16.28
N VAL A 179 -24.10 -10.61 15.34
CA VAL A 179 -23.97 -9.38 14.55
C VAL A 179 -24.01 -8.19 15.50
N GLN A 180 -22.95 -7.40 15.50
CA GLN A 180 -22.83 -6.23 16.36
C GLN A 180 -23.55 -5.01 15.76
N PHE A 181 -23.42 -4.82 14.44
CA PHE A 181 -24.14 -3.78 13.70
C PHE A 181 -24.13 -4.07 12.20
N ILE A 182 -24.96 -3.32 11.46
CA ILE A 182 -25.05 -3.35 10.00
C ILE A 182 -24.46 -2.05 9.44
N LYS A 183 -23.78 -2.15 8.29
CA LYS A 183 -23.21 -1.01 7.58
C LYS A 183 -23.45 -1.11 6.08
N GLU A 184 -23.98 -0.05 5.48
CA GLU A 184 -24.08 0.07 4.04
C GLU A 184 -22.82 0.70 3.44
N VAL A 185 -22.38 0.18 2.29
CA VAL A 185 -21.21 0.68 1.55
C VAL A 185 -21.54 0.78 0.07
N GLU A 186 -21.31 1.96 -0.49
CA GLU A 186 -21.39 2.17 -1.94
C GLU A 186 -20.20 1.52 -2.65
N LEU A 187 -20.50 0.58 -3.53
CA LEU A 187 -19.51 -0.10 -4.35
C LEU A 187 -19.51 0.51 -5.75
N PRO A 188 -18.43 1.17 -6.18
CA PRO A 188 -18.38 1.77 -7.51
C PRO A 188 -18.34 0.68 -8.59
N GLU A 189 -18.73 1.08 -9.80
CA GLU A 189 -18.58 0.26 -11.00
C GLU A 189 -17.09 -0.08 -11.26
N THR A 190 -16.86 -1.32 -11.66
CA THR A 190 -15.57 -1.82 -12.13
C THR A 190 -15.79 -2.65 -13.39
N LYS A 191 -14.70 -3.05 -14.07
CA LYS A 191 -14.78 -3.96 -15.23
C LYS A 191 -15.53 -5.28 -14.97
N LYS A 192 -15.68 -5.70 -13.70
CA LYS A 192 -16.27 -6.97 -13.30
C LYS A 192 -17.52 -6.84 -12.44
N ARG A 193 -17.91 -5.63 -12.03
CA ARG A 193 -18.99 -5.41 -11.07
C ARG A 193 -19.69 -4.09 -11.38
N LYS A 194 -21.02 -4.11 -11.47
CA LYS A 194 -21.84 -2.90 -11.57
C LYS A 194 -21.77 -2.09 -10.27
N GLU A 195 -22.06 -0.80 -10.37
CA GLU A 195 -22.28 0.04 -9.19
C GLU A 195 -23.49 -0.49 -8.39
N ARG A 196 -23.36 -0.54 -7.06
CA ARG A 196 -24.43 -0.94 -6.15
C ARG A 196 -24.09 -0.61 -4.69
N THR A 197 -25.12 -0.44 -3.87
CA THR A 197 -24.98 -0.45 -2.41
C THR A 197 -24.87 -1.89 -1.91
N ALA A 198 -23.92 -2.17 -1.02
CA ALA A 198 -23.76 -3.45 -0.34
C ALA A 198 -24.06 -3.29 1.15
N THR A 199 -24.93 -4.14 1.69
CA THR A 199 -25.27 -4.19 3.12
C THR A 199 -24.36 -5.21 3.79
N LEU A 200 -23.56 -4.77 4.76
CA LEU A 200 -22.58 -5.59 5.46
C LEU A 200 -23.02 -5.82 6.90
N GLU A 201 -23.07 -7.08 7.33
CA GLU A 201 -23.08 -7.43 8.75
C GLU A 201 -21.67 -7.38 9.32
N ILE A 202 -21.51 -6.71 10.45
CA ILE A 202 -20.23 -6.58 11.13
C ILE A 202 -20.26 -7.37 12.45
N ARG A 203 -19.31 -8.28 12.59
CA ARG A 203 -19.03 -9.02 13.83
C ARG A 203 -17.62 -8.65 14.28
N TYR A 204 -17.40 -8.50 15.58
CA TYR A 204 -16.06 -8.35 16.13
C TYR A 204 -15.97 -8.96 17.52
N CYS A 205 -14.82 -9.53 17.84
CA CYS A 205 -14.55 -10.14 19.15
C CYS A 205 -13.03 -10.20 19.39
N PRO A 206 -12.59 -10.26 20.67
CA PRO A 206 -11.23 -10.65 20.97
C PRO A 206 -11.00 -12.11 20.51
N VAL A 207 -9.79 -12.42 20.06
CA VAL A 207 -9.35 -13.78 19.72
C VAL A 207 -7.91 -14.00 20.17
N SER A 208 -7.63 -15.20 20.65
CA SER A 208 -6.27 -15.64 21.01
C SER A 208 -5.77 -16.66 20.00
N ILE A 209 -4.93 -16.23 19.06
CA ILE A 209 -4.43 -17.06 17.97
C ILE A 209 -3.24 -17.92 18.44
N ASN A 210 -3.31 -19.23 18.19
CA ASN A 210 -2.21 -20.13 18.47
C ASN A 210 -1.00 -19.85 17.54
N PRO A 211 0.22 -19.72 18.11
CA PRO A 211 1.40 -19.54 17.30
C PRO A 211 1.73 -20.85 16.56
N PRO A 212 2.29 -20.78 15.34
CA PRO A 212 2.83 -21.96 14.70
C PRO A 212 4.00 -22.53 15.52
N SER A 213 4.29 -23.82 15.35
CA SER A 213 5.30 -24.56 16.13
C SER A 213 6.65 -23.83 16.27
N ARG A 214 7.16 -23.23 15.18
CA ARG A 214 8.42 -22.48 15.17
C ARG A 214 8.42 -21.21 16.06
N LEU A 215 7.24 -20.69 16.41
CA LEU A 215 7.06 -19.50 17.26
C LEU A 215 6.37 -19.83 18.59
N LYS A 216 6.26 -21.11 18.99
CA LYS A 216 5.55 -21.52 20.21
C LYS A 216 5.99 -20.77 21.47
N LYS A 217 7.29 -20.44 21.59
CA LYS A 217 7.86 -19.64 22.69
C LYS A 217 7.39 -18.18 22.74
N SER A 218 6.76 -17.67 21.69
CA SER A 218 6.24 -16.29 21.64
C SER A 218 4.89 -16.14 22.35
N GLY A 219 4.27 -17.26 22.75
CA GLY A 219 2.91 -17.28 23.29
C GLY A 219 1.85 -17.00 22.23
N ASN A 220 0.58 -16.98 22.65
CA ASN A 220 -0.55 -16.71 21.77
C ASN A 220 -0.58 -15.26 21.30
N PHE A 221 -1.16 -15.03 20.14
CA PHE A 221 -1.34 -13.68 19.59
C PHE A 221 -2.75 -13.21 19.93
N ASN A 222 -2.85 -12.38 20.97
CA ASN A 222 -4.11 -11.80 21.42
C ASN A 222 -4.38 -10.55 20.58
N VAL A 223 -5.41 -10.62 19.76
CA VAL A 223 -5.83 -9.58 18.80
C VAL A 223 -7.35 -9.51 18.77
N TYR A 224 -7.91 -8.51 18.11
CA TYR A 224 -9.33 -8.49 17.76
C TYR A 224 -9.51 -9.02 16.34
N ALA A 225 -10.54 -9.83 16.16
CA ALA A 225 -11.04 -10.20 14.84
C ALA A 225 -12.24 -9.31 14.51
N LEU A 226 -12.29 -8.83 13.27
CA LEU A 226 -13.43 -8.10 12.72
C LEU A 226 -13.83 -8.74 11.40
N PHE A 227 -15.07 -9.21 11.32
CA PHE A 227 -15.62 -9.84 10.15
C PHE A 227 -16.74 -8.99 9.56
N ALA A 228 -16.47 -8.40 8.40
CA ALA A 228 -17.47 -7.73 7.58
C ALA A 228 -17.88 -8.65 6.45
N THR A 229 -19.16 -9.01 6.40
CA THR A 229 -19.71 -9.90 5.37
C THR A 229 -20.95 -9.30 4.76
N GLU A 230 -21.01 -9.30 3.44
CA GLU A 230 -22.17 -8.86 2.69
C GLU A 230 -23.32 -9.85 2.81
N ILE A 231 -24.52 -9.33 3.04
CA ILE A 231 -25.78 -10.06 3.02
C ILE A 231 -26.62 -9.67 1.80
N ASN A 232 -27.54 -10.54 1.39
CA ASN A 232 -28.43 -10.31 0.24
C ASN A 232 -27.66 -9.97 -1.05
N VAL A 233 -26.57 -10.71 -1.30
CA VAL A 233 -25.67 -10.50 -2.43
C VAL A 233 -26.44 -10.73 -3.73
N PRO A 234 -26.42 -9.79 -4.70
CA PRO A 234 -27.12 -9.97 -5.96
C PRO A 234 -26.58 -11.16 -6.77
N ASP A 235 -27.46 -11.82 -7.51
CA ASP A 235 -27.10 -12.97 -8.34
C ASP A 235 -25.92 -12.68 -9.27
N GLY A 236 -24.96 -13.60 -9.31
CA GLY A 236 -23.75 -13.49 -10.13
C GLY A 236 -22.70 -12.48 -9.62
N CYS A 237 -22.93 -11.84 -8.47
CA CYS A 237 -21.92 -11.00 -7.82
C CYS A 237 -21.11 -11.78 -6.78
N GLU A 238 -19.80 -11.52 -6.73
CA GLU A 238 -18.96 -11.97 -5.62
C GLU A 238 -19.26 -11.13 -4.36
N PRO A 239 -19.44 -11.76 -3.18
CA PRO A 239 -19.71 -11.06 -1.94
C PRO A 239 -18.52 -10.23 -1.46
N VAL A 240 -18.78 -9.07 -0.87
CA VAL A 240 -17.78 -8.37 -0.08
C VAL A 240 -17.58 -9.10 1.26
N THR A 241 -16.38 -9.66 1.45
CA THR A 241 -16.03 -10.36 2.69
C THR A 241 -14.61 -10.03 3.15
N TRP A 242 -14.51 -9.45 4.35
CA TRP A 242 -13.25 -9.11 5.01
C TRP A 242 -13.22 -9.71 6.43
N MET A 243 -12.32 -10.66 6.63
CA MET A 243 -11.83 -11.05 7.96
C MET A 243 -10.56 -10.25 8.24
N LEU A 244 -10.61 -9.32 9.18
CA LEU A 244 -9.49 -8.48 9.60
C LEU A 244 -9.03 -8.88 11.00
N LEU A 245 -7.72 -8.93 11.19
CA LEU A 245 -7.06 -9.13 12.48
C LEU A 245 -6.36 -7.83 12.86
N THR A 246 -6.64 -7.30 14.05
CA THR A 246 -6.03 -6.06 14.51
C THR A 246 -5.56 -6.14 15.95
N SER A 247 -4.43 -5.51 16.24
CA SER A 247 -3.96 -5.32 17.63
C SER A 247 -4.68 -4.19 18.35
N GLU A 248 -5.45 -3.38 17.64
CA GLU A 248 -6.19 -2.28 18.23
C GLU A 248 -7.42 -2.79 18.95
N LEU A 249 -7.85 -2.04 19.97
CA LEU A 249 -9.04 -2.37 20.72
C LEU A 249 -10.28 -2.21 19.83
N VAL A 250 -11.17 -3.20 19.88
CA VAL A 250 -12.47 -3.15 19.17
C VAL A 250 -13.55 -3.65 20.13
N THR A 251 -14.06 -2.76 20.97
CA THR A 251 -15.17 -3.03 21.89
C THR A 251 -16.43 -2.27 21.50
N THR A 252 -16.30 -1.26 20.64
CA THR A 252 -17.41 -0.41 20.19
C THR A 252 -17.57 -0.40 18.67
N GLN A 253 -18.78 -0.03 18.21
CA GLN A 253 -19.08 0.19 16.79
C GLN A 253 -18.18 1.26 16.15
N ALA A 254 -17.81 2.30 16.91
CA ALA A 254 -16.96 3.39 16.44
C ALA A 254 -15.54 2.88 16.13
N GLU A 255 -14.96 2.10 17.04
CA GLU A 255 -13.63 1.47 16.85
C GLU A 255 -13.66 0.48 15.69
N ALA A 256 -14.69 -0.38 15.62
CA ALA A 256 -14.86 -1.32 14.51
C ALA A 256 -14.94 -0.60 13.15
N SER A 257 -15.71 0.49 13.10
CA SER A 257 -15.82 1.34 11.91
C SER A 257 -14.52 2.03 11.53
N GLN A 258 -13.70 2.41 12.51
CA GLN A 258 -12.37 2.97 12.30
C GLN A 258 -11.40 1.95 11.69
N ILE A 259 -11.36 0.72 12.19
CA ILE A 259 -10.52 -0.35 11.63
C ILE A 259 -10.91 -0.68 10.19
N LEU A 260 -12.22 -0.77 9.92
CA LEU A 260 -12.72 -0.92 8.56
C LEU A 260 -12.27 0.23 7.65
N ARG A 261 -12.41 1.48 8.12
CA ARG A 261 -11.99 2.68 7.38
C ARG A 261 -10.49 2.64 7.08
N TRP A 262 -9.64 2.37 8.07
CA TRP A 262 -8.20 2.24 7.86
C TRP A 262 -7.84 1.16 6.84
N TYR A 263 -8.54 0.02 6.88
CA TYR A 263 -8.33 -1.02 5.88
C TYR A 263 -8.77 -0.59 4.47
N THR A 264 -9.80 0.25 4.34
CA THR A 264 -10.18 0.83 3.03
C THR A 264 -9.09 1.73 2.43
N TYR A 265 -8.25 2.35 3.26
CA TYR A 265 -7.13 3.16 2.79
C TYR A 265 -5.98 2.34 2.20
N ARG A 266 -6.01 1.01 2.34
CA ARG A 266 -5.01 0.13 1.71
C ARG A 266 -4.91 0.36 0.19
N TRP A 267 -6.01 0.64 -0.50
CA TRP A 267 -6.00 0.89 -1.95
C TRP A 267 -5.18 2.11 -2.38
N ARG A 268 -4.81 3.02 -1.47
CA ARG A 268 -3.93 4.16 -1.80
C ARG A 268 -2.58 3.72 -2.32
N ILE A 269 -2.04 2.58 -1.84
CA ILE A 269 -0.77 2.06 -2.35
C ILE A 269 -0.90 1.49 -3.78
N GLU A 270 -2.08 1.01 -4.17
CA GLU A 270 -2.33 0.58 -5.55
C GLU A 270 -2.40 1.80 -6.49
N GLU A 271 -3.01 2.90 -6.03
CA GLU A 271 -2.97 4.18 -6.76
C GLU A 271 -1.54 4.69 -6.89
N TYR A 272 -0.73 4.60 -5.83
CA TYR A 272 0.72 4.88 -5.87
C TYR A 272 1.42 4.03 -6.94
N HIS A 273 1.22 2.70 -6.94
CA HIS A 273 1.81 1.81 -7.94
C HIS A 273 1.36 2.16 -9.36
N LYS A 274 0.09 2.56 -9.53
CA LYS A 274 -0.44 3.01 -10.83
C LYS A 274 0.22 4.32 -11.27
N ILE A 275 0.43 5.27 -10.37
CA ILE A 275 1.17 6.51 -10.65
C ILE A 275 2.60 6.16 -11.06
N LEU A 276 3.31 5.32 -10.31
CA LEU A 276 4.67 4.92 -10.62
C LEU A 276 4.79 4.28 -12.02
N LYS A 277 3.89 3.34 -12.35
CA LYS A 277 3.94 2.64 -13.65
C LYS A 277 3.41 3.44 -14.81
N SER A 278 2.18 3.97 -14.69
CA SER A 278 1.46 4.60 -15.81
C SER A 278 1.63 6.12 -15.87
N GLY A 279 1.84 6.76 -14.73
CA GLY A 279 2.20 8.18 -14.64
C GLY A 279 3.68 8.36 -14.94
N CYS A 280 4.54 7.99 -13.99
CA CYS A 280 6.00 8.11 -14.07
C CYS A 280 6.65 7.20 -15.12
N LYS A 281 5.88 6.34 -15.80
CA LYS A 281 6.35 5.47 -16.89
C LYS A 281 7.54 4.58 -16.47
N ALA A 282 7.59 4.13 -15.22
CA ALA A 282 8.74 3.37 -14.68
C ALA A 282 9.14 2.14 -15.52
N GLU A 283 8.18 1.49 -16.19
CA GLU A 283 8.40 0.31 -17.05
C GLU A 283 8.83 0.65 -18.49
N ASN A 284 8.87 1.94 -18.86
CA ASN A 284 9.32 2.38 -20.19
C ASN A 284 10.82 2.66 -20.24
N TYR A 285 11.47 2.88 -19.10
CA TYR A 285 12.91 3.06 -19.04
C TYR A 285 13.64 1.77 -19.46
N ARG A 286 14.81 1.95 -20.10
CA ARG A 286 15.64 0.88 -20.68
C ARG A 286 17.06 0.90 -20.12
N LEU A 287 17.16 1.19 -18.82
CA LEU A 287 18.43 1.12 -18.08
C LEU A 287 18.71 -0.32 -17.65
N ALA A 288 19.91 -0.59 -17.13
CA ALA A 288 20.28 -1.89 -16.59
C ALA A 288 21.11 -1.74 -15.30
N GLY A 289 21.14 -2.79 -14.49
CA GLY A 289 21.87 -2.82 -13.22
C GLY A 289 21.51 -1.66 -12.28
N GLU A 290 22.54 -1.11 -11.63
CA GLU A 290 22.40 -0.04 -10.63
C GLU A 290 21.72 1.22 -11.17
N SER A 291 21.87 1.55 -12.45
CA SER A 291 21.24 2.73 -13.04
C SER A 291 19.71 2.66 -13.01
N MET A 292 19.14 1.46 -13.14
CA MET A 292 17.69 1.28 -13.01
C MET A 292 17.25 1.52 -11.56
N SER A 293 17.98 0.98 -10.58
CA SER A 293 17.70 1.18 -9.16
C SER A 293 17.76 2.65 -8.76
N THR A 294 18.79 3.38 -9.24
CA THR A 294 18.95 4.82 -9.00
C THR A 294 17.78 5.62 -9.59
N MET A 295 17.42 5.35 -10.85
CA MET A 295 16.27 6.01 -11.48
C MET A 295 14.98 5.74 -10.70
N LEU A 296 14.73 4.49 -10.31
CA LEU A 296 13.56 4.13 -9.52
C LEU A 296 13.50 4.88 -8.19
N GLY A 297 14.63 5.09 -7.51
CA GLY A 297 14.70 5.90 -6.29
C GLY A 297 14.15 7.32 -6.45
N PHE A 298 14.32 7.94 -7.62
CA PHE A 298 13.69 9.23 -7.93
C PHE A 298 12.20 9.08 -8.28
N LEU A 299 11.88 8.12 -9.16
CA LEU A 299 10.50 7.94 -9.65
C LEU A 299 9.52 7.57 -8.53
N THR A 300 9.95 6.79 -7.52
CA THR A 300 9.10 6.41 -6.38
C THR A 300 8.75 7.61 -5.52
N VAL A 301 9.72 8.47 -5.21
CA VAL A 301 9.47 9.72 -4.46
C VAL A 301 8.54 10.65 -5.22
N ILE A 302 8.76 10.83 -6.53
CA ILE A 302 7.88 11.66 -7.36
C ILE A 302 6.46 11.07 -7.41
N ALA A 303 6.33 9.75 -7.57
CA ALA A 303 5.03 9.09 -7.57
C ALA A 303 4.26 9.29 -6.25
N ALA A 304 4.97 9.20 -5.12
CA ALA A 304 4.37 9.46 -3.80
C ALA A 304 3.95 10.93 -3.63
N GLN A 305 4.75 11.88 -4.11
CA GLN A 305 4.41 13.31 -4.08
C GLN A 305 3.19 13.61 -4.95
N LEU A 306 3.11 13.04 -6.16
CA LEU A 306 1.94 13.19 -7.03
C LEU A 306 0.67 12.58 -6.41
N LEU A 307 0.79 11.45 -5.71
CA LEU A 307 -0.31 10.88 -4.96
C LEU A 307 -0.75 11.83 -3.84
N ARG A 308 0.20 12.34 -3.04
CA ARG A 308 -0.06 13.30 -1.96
C ARG A 308 -0.77 14.55 -2.48
N MET A 309 -0.30 15.12 -3.58
CA MET A 309 -0.89 16.28 -4.27
C MET A 309 -2.33 15.99 -4.74
N THR A 310 -2.56 14.82 -5.32
CA THR A 310 -3.90 14.39 -5.77
C THR A 310 -4.90 14.36 -4.59
N TYR A 311 -4.47 13.90 -3.42
CA TYR A 311 -5.32 13.84 -2.24
C TYR A 311 -5.45 15.18 -1.50
N LEU A 312 -4.41 16.02 -1.49
CA LEU A 312 -4.52 17.38 -0.95
C LEU A 312 -5.53 18.20 -1.76
N HIS A 313 -5.57 18.01 -3.08
CA HIS A 313 -6.57 18.64 -3.94
C HIS A 313 -8.00 18.22 -3.58
N ARG A 314 -8.21 16.95 -3.22
CA ARG A 314 -9.52 16.40 -2.86
C ARG A 314 -9.96 16.78 -1.45
N ASN A 315 -9.04 16.67 -0.50
CA ASN A 315 -9.33 16.77 0.93
C ASN A 315 -9.16 18.20 1.48
N SER A 316 -8.29 19.01 0.86
CA SER A 316 -7.93 20.34 1.35
C SER A 316 -7.61 21.33 0.21
N PRO A 317 -8.52 21.53 -0.78
CA PRO A 317 -8.26 22.35 -1.96
C PRO A 317 -7.93 23.82 -1.65
N HIS A 318 -8.46 24.34 -0.54
CA HIS A 318 -8.30 25.75 -0.14
C HIS A 318 -7.04 26.02 0.71
N SER A 319 -6.28 24.99 1.07
CA SER A 319 -5.01 25.16 1.77
C SER A 319 -3.96 25.86 0.91
N SER A 320 -2.90 26.39 1.54
CA SER A 320 -1.80 27.07 0.83
C SER A 320 -1.15 26.20 -0.24
N ALA A 321 -0.86 26.80 -1.40
CA ALA A 321 -0.09 26.17 -2.48
C ALA A 321 1.33 25.74 -2.05
N GLU A 322 1.88 26.36 -1.01
CA GLU A 322 3.19 26.02 -0.42
C GLU A 322 3.26 24.58 0.11
N LEU A 323 2.11 23.95 0.37
CA LEU A 323 2.07 22.53 0.75
C LEU A 323 2.52 21.58 -0.37
N VAL A 324 2.44 22.05 -1.62
CA VAL A 324 2.66 21.24 -2.82
C VAL A 324 3.69 21.83 -3.79
N LEU A 325 3.98 23.13 -3.71
CA LEU A 325 4.91 23.84 -4.57
C LEU A 325 5.97 24.62 -3.78
N THR A 326 7.17 24.69 -4.34
CA THR A 326 8.21 25.63 -3.92
C THR A 326 7.92 27.04 -4.43
N LYS A 327 8.61 28.04 -3.88
CA LYS A 327 8.51 29.43 -4.35
C LYS A 327 8.81 29.58 -5.84
N ILE A 328 9.90 28.96 -6.31
CA ILE A 328 10.32 29.00 -7.73
C ILE A 328 9.22 28.40 -8.63
N GLN A 329 8.69 27.24 -8.26
CA GLN A 329 7.60 26.60 -9.01
C GLN A 329 6.36 27.49 -9.08
N MET A 330 5.99 28.16 -7.97
CA MET A 330 4.90 29.12 -7.97
C MET A 330 5.18 30.33 -8.86
N ASP A 331 6.39 30.89 -8.81
CA ASP A 331 6.79 32.04 -9.64
C ASP A 331 6.71 31.70 -11.14
N VAL A 332 7.17 30.51 -11.54
CA VAL A 332 7.08 30.01 -12.93
C VAL A 332 5.62 29.84 -13.38
N LEU A 333 4.77 29.25 -12.55
CA LEU A 333 3.34 29.10 -12.86
C LEU A 333 2.62 30.46 -12.93
N LEU A 334 2.99 31.41 -12.07
CA LEU A 334 2.47 32.77 -12.11
C LEU A 334 2.96 33.52 -13.35
N ALA A 335 4.22 33.34 -13.76
CA ALA A 335 4.78 33.96 -14.95
C ALA A 335 4.02 33.53 -16.22
N SER A 336 3.70 32.23 -16.32
CA SER A 336 2.96 31.63 -17.44
C SER A 336 1.45 31.92 -17.45
N THR A 337 0.89 32.51 -16.39
CA THR A 337 -0.54 32.83 -16.32
C THR A 337 -0.87 34.18 -16.98
N PRO A 338 -1.95 34.34 -17.77
CA PRO A 338 -2.30 35.63 -18.38
C PRO A 338 -2.52 36.77 -17.36
N PRO A 339 -2.06 38.01 -17.63
CA PRO A 339 -2.14 39.13 -16.66
C PRO A 339 -3.53 39.41 -16.08
N LYS A 340 -4.59 39.25 -16.89
CA LYS A 340 -5.98 39.44 -16.45
C LYS A 340 -6.40 38.42 -15.38
N GLN A 341 -5.86 37.20 -15.45
CA GLN A 341 -6.15 36.14 -14.48
C GLN A 341 -5.30 36.27 -13.21
N LYS A 342 -4.07 36.80 -13.30
CA LYS A 342 -3.16 36.96 -12.14
C LYS A 342 -3.78 37.69 -10.96
N LYS A 343 -4.57 38.74 -11.21
CA LYS A 343 -5.19 39.57 -10.16
C LYS A 343 -6.25 38.84 -9.31
N GLN A 344 -6.74 37.69 -9.79
CA GLN A 344 -7.80 36.91 -9.14
C GLN A 344 -7.30 35.59 -8.54
N ILE A 345 -5.99 35.31 -8.63
CA ILE A 345 -5.44 34.05 -8.15
C ILE A 345 -5.33 34.08 -6.63
N GLN A 346 -5.94 33.07 -6.01
CA GLN A 346 -5.60 32.67 -4.64
C GLN A 346 -4.62 31.51 -4.72
N LEU A 347 -3.45 31.65 -4.09
CA LEU A 347 -2.37 30.66 -4.08
C LEU A 347 -2.73 29.46 -3.20
N THR A 348 -3.68 28.68 -3.69
CA THR A 348 -4.24 27.49 -3.03
C THR A 348 -3.76 26.21 -3.70
N VAL A 349 -3.94 25.06 -3.03
CA VAL A 349 -3.71 23.75 -3.62
C VAL A 349 -4.53 23.56 -4.90
N ASP A 350 -5.81 23.96 -4.91
CA ASP A 350 -6.65 23.85 -6.12
C ASP A 350 -6.06 24.64 -7.30
N TRP A 351 -5.62 25.88 -7.06
CA TRP A 351 -4.92 26.67 -8.08
C TRP A 351 -3.67 25.97 -8.59
N ALA A 352 -2.79 25.53 -7.67
CA ALA A 352 -1.52 24.89 -8.00
C ALA A 352 -1.72 23.64 -8.87
N ILE A 353 -2.62 22.75 -8.46
CA ILE A 353 -2.87 21.49 -9.16
C ILE A 353 -3.52 21.73 -10.53
N ARG A 354 -4.43 22.70 -10.65
CA ARG A 354 -5.00 23.08 -11.96
C ARG A 354 -3.96 23.71 -12.89
N ALA A 355 -3.08 24.56 -12.36
CA ALA A 355 -2.01 25.18 -13.14
C ALA A 355 -1.04 24.12 -13.70
N ILE A 356 -0.61 23.18 -12.85
CA ILE A 356 0.20 22.03 -13.29
C ILE A 356 -0.58 21.19 -14.33
N ALA A 357 -1.85 20.87 -14.06
CA ALA A 357 -2.64 20.05 -14.96
C ALA A 357 -2.77 20.70 -16.35
N ARG A 358 -2.91 22.04 -16.43
CA ARG A 358 -2.94 22.78 -17.71
C ARG A 358 -1.65 22.63 -18.50
N LEU A 359 -0.47 22.70 -17.85
CA LEU A 359 0.81 22.37 -18.50
C LEU A 359 0.81 20.94 -19.05
N GLY A 360 0.16 20.01 -18.36
CA GLY A 360 -0.01 18.63 -18.78
C GLY A 360 -1.05 18.39 -19.89
N GLY A 361 -1.69 19.44 -20.40
CA GLY A 361 -2.74 19.37 -21.43
C GLY A 361 -4.16 19.18 -20.88
N TYR A 362 -4.42 19.49 -19.61
CA TYR A 362 -5.78 19.53 -19.08
C TYR A 362 -6.56 20.68 -19.73
N LEU A 363 -7.59 20.33 -20.49
CA LEU A 363 -8.55 21.27 -21.06
C LEU A 363 -9.86 21.16 -20.29
N GLU A 364 -10.39 22.28 -19.79
CA GLU A 364 -11.62 22.36 -18.98
C GLU A 364 -12.91 22.10 -19.81
N HIS A 365 -12.88 21.20 -20.78
CA HIS A 365 -14.00 20.92 -21.69
C HIS A 365 -15.23 20.34 -20.98
N ARG A 366 -15.08 19.83 -19.75
CA ARG A 366 -16.20 19.49 -18.86
C ARG A 366 -15.88 20.04 -17.48
N LYS A 367 -16.69 21.02 -17.04
CA LYS A 367 -16.65 21.52 -15.66
C LYS A 367 -16.70 20.30 -14.71
N ASN A 368 -15.75 20.25 -13.78
CA ASN A 368 -15.63 19.24 -12.72
C ASN A 368 -15.16 17.83 -13.15
N SER A 369 -14.52 17.66 -14.31
CA SER A 369 -13.84 16.39 -14.59
C SER A 369 -12.62 16.18 -13.68
N PRO A 370 -12.47 15.02 -13.00
CA PRO A 370 -11.30 14.77 -12.15
C PRO A 370 -10.00 14.87 -12.94
N ILE A 371 -8.99 15.52 -12.36
CA ILE A 371 -7.66 15.61 -12.99
C ILE A 371 -7.02 14.22 -12.99
N GLY A 372 -6.76 13.70 -14.19
CA GLY A 372 -6.15 12.38 -14.36
C GLY A 372 -4.67 12.38 -13.98
N ILE A 373 -4.22 11.31 -13.34
CA ILE A 373 -2.81 11.11 -12.93
C ILE A 373 -1.81 11.35 -14.07
N GLN A 374 -2.12 10.88 -15.28
CA GLN A 374 -1.22 11.03 -16.43
C GLN A 374 -1.04 12.49 -16.84
N VAL A 375 -2.10 13.29 -16.73
CA VAL A 375 -2.07 14.72 -17.03
C VAL A 375 -1.28 15.46 -15.96
N LEU A 376 -1.50 15.14 -14.69
CA LEU A 376 -0.75 15.72 -13.58
C LEU A 376 0.75 15.40 -13.67
N TRP A 377 1.12 14.16 -14.00
CA TRP A 377 2.52 13.77 -14.23
C TRP A 377 3.18 14.56 -15.38
N ARG A 378 2.51 14.67 -16.53
CA ARG A 378 3.06 15.43 -17.68
C ARG A 378 3.26 16.90 -17.31
N GLY A 379 2.28 17.48 -16.64
CA GLY A 379 2.36 18.86 -16.18
C GLY A 379 3.46 19.08 -15.14
N TRP A 380 3.68 18.11 -14.26
CA TRP A 380 4.77 18.16 -13.28
C TRP A 380 6.14 18.15 -13.98
N LEU A 381 6.34 17.24 -14.94
CA LEU A 381 7.58 17.23 -15.72
C LEU A 381 7.81 18.54 -16.48
N GLU A 382 6.77 19.08 -17.12
CA GLU A 382 6.85 20.35 -17.84
C GLU A 382 7.23 21.49 -16.88
N LEU A 383 6.62 21.54 -15.69
CA LEU A 383 6.96 22.52 -14.67
C LEU A 383 8.43 22.41 -14.24
N GLU A 384 8.94 21.20 -14.00
CA GLU A 384 10.35 20.99 -13.65
C GLU A 384 11.28 21.49 -14.76
N SER A 385 10.96 21.21 -16.03
CA SER A 385 11.73 21.74 -17.17
C SER A 385 11.69 23.27 -17.26
N LEU A 386 10.54 23.89 -17.01
CA LEU A 386 10.43 25.35 -16.96
C LEU A 386 11.22 25.96 -15.80
N CYS A 387 11.23 25.29 -14.63
CA CYS A 387 12.03 25.74 -13.48
C CYS A 387 13.53 25.69 -13.76
N GLN A 388 14.00 24.69 -14.51
CA GLN A 388 15.42 24.59 -14.92
C GLN A 388 15.84 25.74 -15.83
N GLY A 389 14.95 26.26 -16.68
CA GLY A 389 15.23 27.44 -17.51
C GLY A 389 15.04 28.78 -16.79
N TRP A 390 14.40 28.78 -15.61
CA TRP A 390 14.16 29.97 -14.79
C TRP A 390 15.33 30.28 -13.85
N LEU A 391 15.99 29.23 -13.35
CA LEU A 391 17.22 29.29 -12.55
C LEU A 391 18.43 29.58 -13.44
#